data_AF-A0A848Z1H5-F1
#
_entry.id   AF-A0A848Z1H5-F1
#
_cell.length_a   1.000
_cell.length_b   1.000
_cell.length_c   1.000
_cell.angle_alpha   90.00
_cell.angle_beta   90.00
_cell.angle_gamma   90.00
#
_symmetry.space_group_name_H-M   'P 1'
#
loop_
_entity.id
_entity.type
_entity.pdbx_description
1 polymer ?
#
loop_
_entity_poly.entity_id
_entity_poly.type
_entity_poly.pdbx_seq_one_letter_code
_entity_poly.pdbx_strand_id
1 'polypeptide(L)'
;MTAVAHELGPLQGFHDLGHGTEDFRAAVLEGLSKPQKRIAAKFFYDAEGSRLFDAICELEEYYPTRTEIGILRRQAGAIAAAIGPQATLVEFGSGSSAKIRVLLDALD
;
A
#
# COMPACT_ATOMS: atom_id res chain seq x y z
N MET A 1 16.37 7.97 -14.55
CA MET A 1 17.01 6.87 -13.80
C MET A 1 15.98 5.77 -13.63
N THR A 2 16.10 4.71 -14.42
CA THR A 2 15.17 3.58 -14.45
C THR A 2 15.22 2.88 -13.09
N ALA A 3 14.12 2.85 -12.36
CA ALA A 3 14.00 2.03 -11.16
C ALA A 3 14.08 0.57 -11.62
N VAL A 4 15.19 -0.09 -11.30
CA VAL A 4 15.35 -1.52 -11.50
C VAL A 4 14.45 -2.18 -10.46
N ALA A 5 13.40 -2.85 -10.92
CA ALA A 5 12.61 -3.75 -10.08
C ALA A 5 13.54 -4.91 -9.65
N HIS A 6 14.07 -4.83 -8.44
CA HIS A 6 14.69 -5.99 -7.80
C HIS A 6 13.56 -6.86 -7.28
N GLU A 7 13.48 -8.10 -7.78
CA GLU A 7 12.52 -9.09 -7.30
C GLU A 7 12.65 -9.24 -5.78
N LEU A 8 11.52 -9.11 -5.08
CA LEU A 8 11.41 -9.66 -3.73
C LEU A 8 11.89 -11.12 -3.86
N GLY A 9 12.84 -11.54 -3.02
CA GLY A 9 13.16 -12.98 -2.90
C GLY A 9 11.87 -13.80 -2.83
N PRO A 10 11.89 -15.08 -3.24
CA PRO A 10 10.68 -15.82 -3.59
C PRO A 10 9.57 -15.61 -2.56
N LEU A 11 8.45 -15.02 -3.00
CA LEU A 11 7.25 -14.85 -2.19
C LEU A 11 6.96 -16.18 -1.49
N GLN A 12 7.19 -16.25 -0.17
CA GLN A 12 6.98 -17.47 0.61
C GLN A 12 5.50 -17.85 0.67
N GLY A 13 4.60 -16.87 0.46
CA GLY A 13 3.18 -17.08 0.23
C GLY A 13 2.47 -15.75 -0.04
N PHE A 14 1.47 -15.78 -0.93
CA PHE A 14 0.50 -14.70 -1.07
C PHE A 14 -0.84 -15.22 -0.53
N HIS A 15 -1.29 -14.62 0.57
CA HIS A 15 -2.56 -14.96 1.21
C HIS A 15 -3.53 -13.79 1.03
N ASP A 16 -4.36 -13.86 -0.03
CA ASP A 16 -5.52 -12.99 -0.13
C ASP A 16 -6.61 -13.56 0.79
N LEU A 17 -6.74 -12.96 1.97
CA LEU A 17 -7.78 -13.33 2.94
C LEU A 17 -9.17 -12.83 2.51
N GLY A 18 -9.28 -12.22 1.33
CA GLY A 18 -10.45 -11.51 0.88
C GLY A 18 -10.66 -10.24 1.69
N HIS A 19 -11.24 -9.25 1.06
CA HIS A 19 -11.91 -8.18 1.78
C HIS A 19 -13.26 -8.75 2.21
N GLY A 20 -13.68 -8.52 3.46
CA GLY A 20 -15.09 -8.64 3.82
C GLY A 20 -15.85 -7.69 2.91
N THR A 21 -16.40 -8.22 1.81
CA THR A 21 -17.01 -7.40 0.77
C THR A 21 -18.29 -6.85 1.35
N GLU A 22 -18.24 -5.59 1.79
CA GLU A 22 -19.43 -4.77 1.65
C GLU A 22 -19.83 -4.86 0.18
N ASP A 23 -21.05 -5.34 -0.09
CA ASP A 23 -21.56 -5.48 -1.44
C ASP A 23 -21.50 -4.11 -2.13
N PHE A 24 -20.68 -4.00 -3.18
CA PHE A 24 -20.51 -2.78 -3.96
C PHE A 24 -21.87 -2.20 -4.39
N ARG A 25 -22.79 -3.05 -4.84
CA ARG A 25 -24.11 -2.62 -5.27
C ARG A 25 -24.89 -2.00 -4.11
N ALA A 26 -24.94 -2.67 -2.96
CA ALA A 26 -25.64 -2.17 -1.79
C ALA A 26 -25.06 -0.83 -1.31
N ALA A 27 -23.73 -0.73 -1.21
CA ALA A 27 -23.04 0.47 -0.77
C ALA A 27 -23.28 1.67 -1.70
N VAL A 28 -23.26 1.44 -3.03
CA VAL A 28 -23.53 2.48 -4.02
C VAL A 28 -24.99 2.92 -3.96
N LEU A 29 -25.93 1.98 -3.91
CA LEU A 29 -27.36 2.31 -3.81
C LEU A 29 -27.66 3.13 -2.54
N GLU A 30 -27.13 2.72 -1.40
CA GLU A 30 -27.29 3.45 -0.14
C GLU A 30 -26.69 4.85 -0.23
N GLY A 31 -25.45 4.96 -0.70
CA GLY A 31 -24.71 6.21 -0.79
C GLY A 31 -25.34 7.23 -1.74
N LEU A 32 -25.89 6.78 -2.87
CA LEU A 32 -26.55 7.64 -3.86
C LEU A 32 -28.00 7.99 -3.48
N SER A 33 -28.63 7.23 -2.58
CA SER A 33 -29.98 7.50 -2.08
C SER A 33 -30.02 8.58 -0.99
N LYS A 34 -28.87 8.95 -0.39
CA LYS A 34 -28.79 9.99 0.64
C LYS A 34 -28.98 11.41 0.05
N PRO A 35 -29.55 12.37 0.81
CA PRO A 35 -29.65 13.76 0.37
C PRO A 35 -28.29 14.35 0.00
N GLN A 36 -27.27 14.08 0.82
CA GLN A 36 -25.86 14.30 0.48
C GLN A 36 -25.24 13.00 -0.03
N LYS A 37 -25.09 12.90 -1.34
CA LYS A 37 -24.57 11.70 -2.01
C LYS A 37 -23.12 11.43 -1.60
N ARG A 38 -22.78 10.16 -1.41
CA ARG A 38 -21.42 9.71 -1.08
C ARG A 38 -21.12 8.35 -1.72
N ILE A 39 -19.86 8.10 -2.01
CA ILE A 39 -19.32 6.80 -2.40
C ILE A 39 -18.09 6.53 -1.53
N ALA A 40 -17.91 5.30 -1.06
CA ALA A 40 -16.75 4.93 -0.25
C ALA A 40 -15.47 4.97 -1.10
N ALA A 41 -14.42 5.63 -0.60
CA ALA A 41 -13.16 5.81 -1.33
C ALA A 41 -12.43 4.50 -1.64
N LYS A 42 -12.73 3.40 -0.94
CA LYS A 42 -12.17 2.07 -1.26
C LYS A 42 -12.51 1.60 -2.68
N PHE A 43 -13.60 2.09 -3.26
CA PHE A 43 -13.99 1.78 -4.63
C PHE A 43 -13.19 2.56 -5.69
N PHE A 44 -12.26 3.43 -5.28
CA PHE A 44 -11.30 4.02 -6.22
C PHE A 44 -10.20 3.04 -6.64
N TYR A 45 -9.99 1.93 -5.94
CA TYR A 45 -8.82 1.07 -6.14
C TYR A 45 -9.15 -0.19 -6.95
N ASP A 46 -9.87 -0.03 -8.06
CA ASP A 46 -9.86 -1.07 -9.10
C ASP A 46 -8.50 -1.07 -9.83
N ALA A 47 -8.34 -1.88 -10.89
CA ALA A 47 -7.07 -1.96 -11.61
C ALA A 47 -6.62 -0.60 -12.17
N GLU A 48 -7.55 0.18 -12.74
CA GLU A 48 -7.22 1.47 -13.34
C GLU A 48 -7.00 2.56 -12.29
N GLY A 49 -7.85 2.62 -11.27
CA GLY A 49 -7.70 3.59 -10.20
C GLY A 49 -6.48 3.33 -9.32
N SER A 50 -6.05 2.07 -9.17
CA SER A 50 -4.75 1.74 -8.57
C SER A 50 -3.59 2.25 -9.43
N ARG A 51 -3.65 2.05 -10.76
CA ARG A 51 -2.65 2.60 -11.70
C ARG A 51 -2.58 4.13 -11.64
N LEU A 52 -3.73 4.79 -11.52
CA LEU A 52 -3.80 6.24 -11.34
C LEU A 52 -3.22 6.69 -9.99
N PHE A 53 -3.47 5.94 -8.92
CA PHE A 53 -2.89 6.21 -7.60
C PHE A 53 -1.36 6.08 -7.61
N ASP A 54 -0.82 5.07 -8.30
CA ASP A 54 0.63 4.94 -8.51
C ASP A 54 1.19 6.15 -9.25
N ALA A 55 0.50 6.65 -10.28
CA ALA A 55 0.91 7.88 -10.98
C ALA A 55 0.82 9.12 -10.09
N ILE A 56 -0.21 9.22 -9.24
CA ILE A 56 -0.35 10.30 -8.25
C ILE A 56 0.85 10.32 -7.31
N CYS A 57 1.33 9.15 -6.87
CA CYS A 57 2.48 9.03 -5.97
C CYS A 57 3.79 9.63 -6.52
N GLU A 58 3.89 9.78 -7.84
CA GLU A 58 5.06 10.35 -8.52
C GLU A 58 4.96 11.87 -8.77
N LEU A 59 3.77 12.47 -8.59
CA LEU A 59 3.58 13.91 -8.79
C LEU A 59 4.43 14.73 -7.82
N GLU A 60 4.88 15.91 -8.24
CA GLU A 60 5.69 16.81 -7.40
C GLU A 60 4.89 17.28 -6.17
N GLU A 61 3.62 17.61 -6.42
CA GLU A 61 2.66 18.12 -5.44
C GLU A 61 2.27 17.05 -4.42
N TYR A 62 2.29 15.78 -4.81
CA TYR A 62 1.97 14.65 -3.94
C TYR A 62 3.21 14.12 -3.22
N TYR A 63 3.74 14.95 -2.33
CA TYR A 63 4.89 14.59 -1.51
C TYR A 63 4.74 13.37 -0.54
N PRO A 64 3.53 12.92 -0.09
CA PRO A 64 3.42 11.91 0.97
C PRO A 64 4.25 10.65 0.73
N THR A 65 4.16 10.05 -0.46
CA THR A 65 4.87 8.80 -0.78
C THR A 65 6.38 8.98 -0.70
N ARG A 66 6.92 10.05 -1.30
CA ARG A 66 8.37 10.32 -1.27
C ARG A 66 8.88 10.58 0.16
N THR A 67 8.09 11.29 0.96
CA THR A 67 8.44 11.65 2.34
C THR A 67 8.45 10.42 3.24
N GLU A 68 7.43 9.57 3.15
CA GLU A 68 7.33 8.34 3.92
C GLU A 68 8.49 7.39 3.61
N ILE A 69 8.77 7.15 2.32
CA ILE A 69 9.94 6.34 1.88
C ILE A 69 11.24 6.94 2.42
N GLY A 70 11.39 8.27 2.38
CA GLY A 70 12.56 8.95 2.92
C GLY A 70 12.74 8.74 4.43
N ILE A 71 11.65 8.77 5.20
CA ILE A 71 11.68 8.48 6.64
C ILE A 71 12.06 7.02 6.88
N LEU A 72 11.38 6.09 6.19
CA LEU A 72 11.65 4.65 6.31
C LEU A 72 13.12 4.35 6.02
N ARG A 73 13.70 4.89 4.94
CA ARG A 73 15.12 4.67 4.61
C ARG A 73 16.06 5.17 5.71
N ARG A 74 15.77 6.33 6.32
CA ARG A 74 16.59 6.88 7.40
C ARG A 74 16.46 6.08 8.71
N GLN A 75 15.31 5.47 8.94
CA GLN A 75 15.00 4.77 10.20
C GLN A 75 15.07 3.25 10.09
N ALA A 76 15.29 2.68 8.89
CA ALA A 76 15.19 1.26 8.62
C ALA A 76 16.03 0.40 9.58
N GLY A 77 17.29 0.78 9.80
CA GLY A 77 18.17 0.06 10.74
C GLY A 77 17.73 0.15 12.20
N ALA A 78 17.22 1.30 12.65
CA ALA A 78 16.69 1.46 14.00
C ALA A 78 15.40 0.65 14.21
N ILE A 79 14.53 0.64 13.20
CA ILE A 79 13.29 -0.15 13.18
C ILE A 79 13.63 -1.64 13.20
N ALA A 80 14.55 -2.10 12.33
CA ALA A 80 14.97 -3.50 12.28
C ALA A 80 15.60 -3.96 13.59
N ALA A 81 16.46 -3.14 14.21
CA ALA A 81 17.05 -3.44 15.51
C ALA A 81 16.00 -3.54 16.63
N ALA A 82 14.94 -2.72 16.58
CA ALA A 82 13.84 -2.78 17.54
C ALA A 82 12.90 -3.98 17.34
N ILE A 83 12.71 -4.42 16.09
CA ILE A 83 11.91 -5.60 15.75
C ILE A 83 12.64 -6.89 16.14
N GLY A 84 13.94 -6.97 15.88
CA GLY A 84 14.76 -8.15 16.14
C GLY A 84 14.59 -9.28 15.10
N PRO A 85 15.38 -10.36 15.22
CA PRO A 85 15.37 -11.46 14.25
C PRO A 85 14.08 -12.29 14.34
N GLN A 86 13.79 -13.05 13.27
CA GLN A 86 12.66 -14.00 13.20
C GLN A 86 11.27 -13.35 13.38
N ALA A 87 11.11 -12.12 12.87
CA ALA A 87 9.85 -11.42 12.90
C ALA A 87 8.96 -11.75 11.69
N THR A 88 7.64 -11.61 11.86
CA THR A 88 6.67 -11.64 10.77
C THR A 88 6.19 -10.22 10.49
N LEU A 89 6.29 -9.79 9.23
CA LEU A 89 5.84 -8.47 8.81
C LEU A 89 4.44 -8.57 8.19
N VAL A 90 3.50 -7.76 8.69
CA VAL A 90 2.12 -7.72 8.19
C VAL A 90 1.85 -6.32 7.64
N GLU A 91 1.58 -6.22 6.33
CA GLU A 91 1.25 -4.97 5.65
C GLU A 91 -0.26 -4.86 5.40
N PHE A 92 -0.90 -3.85 5.97
CA PHE A 92 -2.33 -3.59 5.75
C PHE A 92 -2.54 -2.77 4.47
N GLY A 93 -2.95 -3.44 3.39
CA GLY A 93 -3.16 -2.82 2.09
C GLY A 93 -1.84 -2.54 1.38
N SER A 94 -1.29 -3.57 0.73
CA SER A 94 0.07 -3.58 0.23
C SER A 94 0.34 -2.65 -0.95
N GLY A 95 -0.68 -2.31 -1.75
CA GLY A 95 -0.49 -1.49 -2.95
C GLY A 95 0.67 -2.02 -3.81
N SER A 96 1.63 -1.16 -4.15
CA SER A 96 2.84 -1.51 -4.89
C SER A 96 3.99 -2.10 -4.05
N SER A 97 3.83 -2.22 -2.72
CA SER A 97 4.83 -2.72 -1.76
C SER A 97 6.19 -2.01 -1.78
N ALA A 98 6.33 -0.87 -2.47
CA ALA A 98 7.60 -0.15 -2.56
C ALA A 98 8.13 0.32 -1.20
N LYS A 99 7.22 0.61 -0.26
CA LYS A 99 7.54 1.06 1.10
C LYS A 99 8.08 -0.08 1.96
N ILE A 100 7.42 -1.23 1.92
CA ILE A 100 7.77 -2.37 2.78
C ILE A 100 9.12 -2.97 2.40
N ARG A 101 9.53 -2.87 1.13
CA ARG A 101 10.87 -3.33 0.69
C ARG A 101 12.00 -2.68 1.48
N VAL A 102 11.88 -1.39 1.82
CA VAL A 102 12.89 -0.67 2.62
C VAL A 102 13.10 -1.31 3.99
N LEU A 103 12.02 -1.84 4.60
CA LEU A 103 12.10 -2.55 5.87
C LEU A 103 12.56 -3.99 5.70
N LEU A 104 12.12 -4.69 4.65
CA LEU A 104 12.58 -6.04 4.34
C LEU A 104 14.11 -6.07 4.13
N ASP A 105 14.65 -5.12 3.35
CA ASP A 105 16.10 -4.99 3.12
C ASP A 105 16.92 -4.76 4.41
N ALA A 106 16.29 -4.25 5.47
CA ALA A 106 16.94 -3.99 6.75
C ALA A 106 16.73 -5.12 7.78
N LEU A 107 15.76 -5.99 7.55
CA LEU A 107 15.44 -7.15 8.38
C LEU A 107 16.15 -8.44 7.93
N ASP A 108 16.65 -8.47 6.69
CA ASP A 108 17.56 -9.50 6.15
C ASP A 108 18.94 -9.49 6.83
#